data_AF-A0A2D4N7K5-F1
#
_entry.id   AF-A0A2D4N7K5-F1
#
_cell.length_a   1.000
_cell.length_b   1.000
_cell.length_c   1.000
_cell.angle_alpha   90.00
_cell.angle_beta   90.00
_cell.angle_gamma   90.00
#
_symmetry.space_group_name_H-M   'P 1'
#
loop_
_entity.id
_entity.type
_entity.pdbx_description
1 polymer ?
#
loop_
_entity_poly.entity_id
_entity_poly.type
_entity_poly.pdbx_seq_one_letter_code
_entity_poly.pdbx_strand_id
1 'polypeptide(L)'
;IVQLPHRHLSATEFWKMVMDTLNQAEDQLYFLQKKFDIVLSSPVVQPLNSAEEKKVLLLLNKHGPDKLYQVTSDTGGCKDMDLTLQRGQIVAFLHGMDS
;
A
#
# COMPACT_ATOMS: atom_id res chain seq x y z
N ILE A 1 5.76 10.33 43.04
CA ILE A 1 4.67 9.45 42.56
C ILE A 1 3.97 10.20 41.42
N VAL A 2 4.16 9.77 40.18
CA VAL A 2 3.46 10.38 39.03
C VAL A 2 1.98 10.05 39.18
N GLN A 3 1.14 11.06 39.34
CA GLN A 3 -0.30 10.87 39.44
C GLN A 3 -0.89 10.77 38.04
N LEU A 4 -1.73 9.76 37.82
CA LEU A 4 -2.40 9.57 36.54
C LEU A 4 -3.40 10.72 36.29
N PRO A 5 -3.53 11.22 35.05
CA PRO A 5 -4.33 12.41 34.74
C PRO A 5 -5.80 12.32 35.17
N HIS A 6 -6.33 11.09 35.22
CA HIS A 6 -7.72 10.78 35.54
C HIS A 6 -8.00 10.56 37.03
N ARG A 7 -7.00 10.72 37.91
CA ARG A 7 -7.17 10.47 39.36
C ARG A 7 -8.19 11.41 40.03
N HIS A 8 -8.45 12.56 39.43
CA HIS A 8 -9.42 13.54 39.94
C HIS A 8 -10.85 13.28 39.47
N LEU A 9 -11.05 12.33 38.54
CA LEU A 9 -12.38 12.02 38.01
C LEU A 9 -13.18 11.18 39.01
N SER A 10 -14.49 11.42 39.08
CA SER A 10 -15.39 10.48 39.72
C SER A 10 -15.38 9.13 38.98
N ALA A 11 -15.76 8.06 39.65
CA ALA A 11 -15.81 6.73 39.03
C ALA A 11 -16.66 6.72 37.75
N THR A 12 -17.78 7.45 37.74
CA THR A 12 -18.67 7.59 36.58
C THR A 12 -17.98 8.28 35.40
N GLU A 13 -17.26 9.38 35.66
CA GLU A 13 -16.55 10.13 34.63
C GLU A 13 -15.36 9.34 34.07
N PHE A 14 -14.66 8.60 34.93
CA PHE A 14 -13.59 7.69 34.51
C PHE A 14 -14.12 6.63 33.57
N TRP A 15 -15.20 5.92 33.93
CA TRP A 15 -15.78 4.88 33.08
C TRP A 15 -16.32 5.43 31.76
N LYS A 16 -16.92 6.63 31.78
CA LYS A 16 -17.33 7.32 30.56
C LYS A 16 -16.13 7.58 29.64
N MET A 17 -15.06 8.17 30.16
CA MET A 17 -13.83 8.44 29.40
C MET A 17 -13.23 7.15 28.82
N VAL A 18 -13.20 6.06 29.59
CA VAL A 18 -12.71 4.75 29.14
C VAL A 18 -13.54 4.23 27.98
N MET A 19 -14.87 4.26 28.10
CA MET A 19 -15.79 3.82 27.04
C MET A 19 -15.67 4.68 25.79
N ASP A 20 -15.63 6.01 25.93
CA ASP A 20 -15.47 6.94 24.80
C ASP A 20 -14.14 6.70 24.06
N THR A 21 -13.05 6.46 24.81
CA THR A 21 -11.74 6.13 24.23
C THR A 21 -11.76 4.80 23.50
N LEU A 22 -12.43 3.79 24.05
CA LEU A 22 -12.53 2.46 23.43
C LEU A 22 -13.35 2.53 22.14
N ASN A 23 -14.49 3.22 22.15
CA ASN A 23 -15.32 3.44 20.97
C ASN A 23 -14.54 4.19 19.87
N GLN A 24 -13.80 5.24 20.25
CA GLN A 24 -12.97 5.97 19.29
C GLN A 24 -11.89 5.07 18.68
N ALA A 25 -11.26 4.19 19.47
CA ALA A 25 -10.28 3.26 18.96
C ALA A 25 -10.91 2.22 18.01
N GLU A 26 -12.11 1.73 18.34
CA GLU A 26 -12.88 0.85 17.47
C GLU A 26 -13.21 1.50 16.12
N ASP A 27 -13.71 2.74 16.14
CA ASP A 27 -14.00 3.52 14.93
C ASP A 27 -12.74 3.71 14.06
N GLN A 28 -11.59 3.99 14.68
CA GLN A 28 -10.32 4.12 13.99
C GLN A 28 -9.86 2.81 13.36
N LEU A 29 -10.00 1.69 14.06
CA LEU A 29 -9.67 0.36 13.54
C LEU A 29 -10.57 -0.02 12.37
N TYR A 30 -11.88 0.23 12.48
CA TYR A 30 -12.83 -0.01 11.41
C TYR A 30 -12.53 0.85 10.17
N PHE A 31 -12.22 2.13 10.37
CA PHE A 31 -11.82 3.03 9.29
C PHE A 31 -10.53 2.56 8.61
N LEU A 32 -9.55 2.11 9.39
CA LEU A 32 -8.30 1.58 8.87
C LEU A 32 -8.54 0.30 8.05
N GLN A 33 -9.36 -0.63 8.56
CA GLN A 33 -9.77 -1.83 7.83
C GLN A 33 -10.41 -1.48 6.48
N LYS A 34 -11.35 -0.53 6.46
CA LYS A 34 -11.99 -0.07 5.23
C LYS A 34 -11.02 0.57 4.24
N LYS A 35 -10.01 1.29 4.74
CA LYS A 35 -8.94 1.81 3.88
C LYS A 35 -8.15 0.69 3.23
N PHE A 36 -7.85 -0.39 3.95
CA PHE A 36 -7.21 -1.55 3.35
C PHE A 36 -8.09 -2.21 2.28
N ASP A 37 -9.40 -2.34 2.47
CA ASP A 37 -10.29 -2.86 1.43
C ASP A 37 -10.23 -2.02 0.14
N ILE A 38 -10.07 -0.70 0.26
CA ILE A 38 -9.96 0.23 -0.87
C ILE A 38 -8.57 0.14 -1.51
N VAL A 39 -7.50 0.21 -0.71
CA VAL A 39 -6.11 0.26 -1.20
C VAL A 39 -5.64 -1.10 -1.73
N LEU A 40 -6.07 -2.19 -1.09
CA LEU A 40 -5.79 -3.57 -1.49
C LEU A 40 -6.90 -4.14 -2.36
N SER A 41 -7.81 -3.31 -2.88
CA SER A 41 -8.76 -3.75 -3.89
C SER A 41 -7.99 -4.52 -4.96
N SER A 42 -8.43 -5.78 -5.15
CA SER A 42 -7.74 -6.92 -5.76
C SER A 42 -6.54 -6.56 -6.63
N PRO A 43 -5.41 -7.30 -6.53
CA PRO A 43 -4.33 -7.21 -7.50
C PRO A 43 -4.92 -7.10 -8.89
N VAL A 44 -4.45 -6.13 -9.67
CA VAL A 44 -4.92 -5.96 -11.04
C VAL A 44 -4.42 -7.16 -11.81
N VAL A 45 -5.26 -8.19 -11.85
CA VAL A 45 -5.15 -9.26 -12.83
C VAL A 45 -5.71 -8.67 -14.11
N GLN A 46 -4.94 -7.78 -14.75
CA GLN A 46 -5.22 -7.37 -16.11
C GLN A 46 -4.84 -8.55 -17.00
N PRO A 47 -5.77 -9.10 -17.80
CA PRO A 47 -5.41 -10.06 -18.84
C PRO A 47 -4.42 -9.38 -19.76
N LEU A 48 -3.21 -9.94 -19.87
CA LEU A 48 -2.20 -9.42 -20.79
C LEU A 48 -2.70 -9.67 -22.21
N ASN A 49 -2.59 -8.67 -23.08
CA ASN A 49 -2.80 -8.91 -24.50
C ASN A 49 -1.62 -9.69 -25.08
N SER A 50 -1.79 -10.26 -26.28
CA SER A 50 -0.74 -11.09 -26.92
C SER A 50 0.61 -10.36 -27.09
N ALA A 51 0.60 -9.03 -27.26
CA ALA A 51 1.83 -8.26 -27.37
C ALA A 51 2.53 -8.12 -26.00
N GLU A 52 1.77 -7.97 -24.92
CA GLU A 52 2.27 -7.90 -23.55
C GLU A 52 2.80 -9.25 -23.07
N GLU A 53 2.12 -10.35 -23.38
CA GLU A 53 2.60 -11.71 -23.09
C GLU A 53 3.98 -11.96 -23.70
N LYS A 54 4.18 -11.56 -24.96
CA LYS A 54 5.49 -11.64 -25.63
C LYS A 54 6.55 -10.81 -24.93
N LYS A 55 6.21 -9.59 -24.48
CA LYS A 55 7.14 -8.74 -23.72
C LYS A 55 7.50 -9.38 -22.38
N VAL A 56 6.53 -9.95 -21.67
CA VAL A 56 6.76 -10.67 -20.40
C VAL A 56 7.67 -11.87 -20.61
N LEU A 57 7.44 -12.66 -21.66
CA LEU A 57 8.32 -13.78 -22.03
C LEU A 57 9.76 -13.31 -22.31
N LEU A 58 9.93 -12.20 -23.02
CA LEU A 58 11.25 -11.61 -23.26
C LEU A 58 11.94 -11.18 -21.96
N LEU A 59 11.21 -10.54 -21.05
CA LEU A 59 11.74 -10.13 -19.74
C LEU A 59 12.08 -11.33 -18.87
N LEU A 60 11.21 -12.35 -18.85
CA LEU A 60 11.41 -13.59 -18.11
C LEU A 60 12.66 -14.34 -18.59
N ASN A 61 12.81 -14.49 -19.91
CA ASN A 61 13.96 -15.15 -20.52
C ASN A 61 15.26 -14.38 -20.27
N LYS A 62 15.21 -13.05 -20.18
CA LYS A 62 16.41 -12.20 -20.03
C LYS A 62 16.84 -12.00 -18.58
N HIS A 63 15.90 -11.90 -17.65
CA HIS A 63 16.17 -11.47 -16.27
C HIS A 63 15.79 -12.49 -15.20
N GLY A 64 15.02 -13.53 -15.55
CA GLY A 64 14.49 -14.51 -14.61
C GLY A 64 13.30 -13.97 -13.80
N PRO A 65 12.43 -14.86 -13.28
CA PRO A 65 11.17 -14.50 -12.61
C PRO A 65 11.36 -13.60 -11.39
N ASP A 66 12.46 -13.77 -10.66
CA ASP A 66 12.73 -13.09 -9.39
C ASP A 66 12.96 -11.58 -9.53
N LYS A 67 13.14 -11.11 -10.77
CA LYS A 67 13.39 -9.71 -11.09
C LYS A 67 12.23 -9.04 -11.82
N LEU A 68 11.10 -9.73 -12.03
CA LEU A 68 9.92 -9.11 -12.64
C LEU A 68 8.99 -8.54 -11.57
N TYR A 69 8.53 -7.32 -11.82
CA TYR A 69 7.62 -6.59 -10.95
C TYR A 69 6.48 -6.01 -11.76
N GLN A 70 5.31 -5.94 -11.15
CA GLN A 70 4.14 -5.27 -11.72
C GLN A 70 4.06 -3.84 -11.18
N VAL A 71 3.84 -2.88 -12.05
CA VAL A 71 3.65 -1.47 -11.70
C VAL A 71 2.31 -1.32 -10.97
N THR A 72 2.34 -0.84 -9.73
CA THR A 72 1.14 -0.73 -8.87
C THR A 72 0.41 0.61 -9.01
N SER A 73 1.08 1.63 -9.52
CA SER A 73 0.55 2.97 -9.77
C SER A 73 1.21 3.58 -10.99
N ASP A 74 0.49 4.42 -11.73
CA ASP A 74 1.06 5.14 -12.87
C ASP A 74 2.25 5.98 -12.39
N THR A 75 3.37 5.87 -13.09
CA THR A 75 4.60 6.59 -12.80
C THR A 75 5.12 7.25 -14.07
N GLY A 76 5.36 8.56 -13.99
CA GLY A 76 5.95 9.35 -15.05
C GLY A 76 7.39 9.72 -14.71
N GLY A 77 8.25 9.75 -15.72
CA GLY A 77 9.61 10.26 -15.63
C GLY A 77 9.63 11.77 -15.46
N CYS A 78 10.77 12.29 -14.98
CA CYS A 78 11.00 13.74 -14.90
C CYS A 78 11.21 14.33 -16.31
N LYS A 79 11.30 15.66 -16.43
CA LYS A 79 11.41 16.41 -17.70
C LYS A 79 12.49 15.89 -18.67
N ASP A 80 13.53 15.23 -18.16
CA ASP A 80 14.63 14.68 -18.97
C ASP A 80 14.50 13.18 -19.29
N MET A 81 13.42 12.51 -18.84
CA MET A 81 13.17 11.08 -19.06
C MET A 81 11.72 10.84 -19.49
N ASP A 82 11.52 10.52 -20.78
CA ASP A 82 10.22 10.12 -21.32
C ASP A 82 9.91 8.64 -20.99
N LEU A 83 9.76 8.37 -19.69
CA LEU A 83 9.35 7.07 -19.18
C LEU A 83 7.98 7.22 -18.55
N THR A 84 6.95 6.68 -19.20
CA THR A 84 5.62 6.60 -18.59
C THR A 84 5.28 5.13 -18.40
N LEU A 85 5.24 4.68 -17.14
CA LEU A 85 4.80 3.34 -16.77
C LEU A 85 3.37 3.41 -16.25
N GLN A 86 2.52 2.52 -16.75
CA GLN A 86 1.13 2.43 -16.37
C GLN A 86 0.91 1.29 -15.38
N ARG A 87 -0.03 1.48 -14.47
CA ARG A 87 -0.50 0.45 -13.54
C ARG A 87 -0.85 -0.82 -14.32
N GLY A 88 -0.33 -1.95 -13.86
CA GLY A 88 -0.55 -3.26 -14.47
C GLY A 88 0.59 -3.73 -15.39
N GLN A 89 1.43 -2.82 -15.90
CA GLN A 89 2.57 -3.20 -16.73
C GLN A 89 3.61 -4.01 -15.95
N ILE A 90 4.23 -4.97 -16.62
CA ILE A 90 5.31 -5.79 -16.06
C ILE A 90 6.66 -5.26 -16.55
N VAL A 91 7.56 -5.04 -15.60
CA VAL A 91 8.92 -4.53 -15.84
C VAL A 91 9.93 -5.44 -15.16
N ALA A 92 11.19 -5.38 -15.61
CA ALA A 92 12.30 -6.05 -14.94
C ALA A 92 13.14 -5.04 -14.16
N PHE A 93 13.51 -5.38 -12.94
CA PHE A 93 14.47 -4.63 -12.15
C PHE A 93 15.89 -4.92 -12.67
N LEU A 94 16.56 -3.88 -13.17
CA LEU A 94 17.88 -4.00 -13.80
C LEU A 94 19.03 -3.80 -12.81
N HIS A 95 19.00 -2.68 -12.09
CA HIS A 95 20.02 -2.28 -11.12
C HIS A 95 19.39 -1.29 -10.12
N GLY A 96 19.77 -1.37 -8.85
CA GLY A 96 19.45 -0.31 -7.89
C GLY A 96 20.50 0.78 -8.04
N MET A 97 20.11 2.06 -8.01
CA MET A 97 21.10 3.14 -8.00
C MET A 97 22.16 2.84 -6.92
N ASP A 98 23.43 2.85 -7.31
CA ASP A 98 24.52 2.75 -6.37
C ASP A 98 24.35 3.86 -5.32
N SER A 99 24.54 3.48 -4.07
CA SER A 99 24.32 4.32 -2.87
C SER A 99 25.14 5.59 -2.88
#